data_AF-A0A2E3K5T6-F1
#
_entry.id   AF-A0A2E3K5T6-F1
#
_cell.length_a   1.000
_cell.length_b   1.000
_cell.length_c   1.000
_cell.angle_alpha   90.00
_cell.angle_beta   90.00
_cell.angle_gamma   90.00
#
_symmetry.space_group_name_H-M   'P 1'
#
loop_
_entity.id
_entity.type
_entity.pdbx_description
1 polymer ?
#
loop_
_entity_poly.entity_id
_entity_poly.type
_entity_poly.pdbx_seq_one_letter_code
_entity_poly.pdbx_strand_id
1 'polypeptide(L)' 'MLTLVNRKKLIEAGRGTRLGADWPGQRCHAKTRKGTPCQNPVVTGRNRCRMHGGKSTGPRTAEGRVKIIAVDLRHSL' A
#
# COMPACT_ATOMS: atom_id res chain seq x y z
N MET A 1 7.41 -22.16 -28.33
CA MET A 1 7.51 -20.69 -28.25
C MET A 1 6.12 -20.13 -28.19
N LEU A 2 5.72 -19.45 -27.10
CA LEU A 2 4.45 -18.72 -27.06
C LEU A 2 4.52 -17.62 -28.14
N THR A 3 3.78 -17.81 -29.23
CA THR A 3 3.62 -16.79 -30.27
C THR A 3 3.05 -15.54 -29.63
N LEU A 4 3.64 -14.41 -29.97
CA LEU A 4 3.35 -13.11 -29.38
C LEU A 4 1.91 -12.71 -29.71
N VAL A 5 0.97 -13.17 -28.85
CA VAL A 5 -0.38 -12.63 -28.75
C VAL A 5 -0.26 -11.12 -28.79
N ASN A 6 -0.94 -10.52 -29.77
CA ASN A 6 -0.93 -9.10 -30.11
C ASN A 6 -0.65 -8.21 -28.88
N ARG A 7 0.62 -7.86 -28.67
CA ARG A 7 1.12 -7.15 -27.48
C ARG A 7 0.37 -5.84 -27.28
N LYS A 8 0.04 -5.15 -28.37
CA LYS A 8 -0.69 -3.88 -28.35
C LYS A 8 -2.09 -4.06 -27.76
N LYS A 9 -2.81 -5.12 -28.17
CA LYS A 9 -4.15 -5.44 -27.63
C LYS A 9 -4.12 -5.74 -26.13
N LEU A 10 -3.11 -6.47 -25.66
CA LEU A 10 -2.92 -6.75 -24.23
C LEU A 10 -2.54 -5.49 -23.43
N ILE A 11 -1.69 -4.63 -23.98
CA ILE A 11 -1.32 -3.35 -23.36
C ILE A 11 -2.55 -2.46 -23.20
N GLU A 12 -3.40 -2.39 -24.23
CA GLU A 12 -4.63 -1.60 -24.21
C GLU A 12 -5.61 -2.08 -23.14
N ALA A 13 -5.91 -3.38 -23.14
CA ALA A 13 -6.80 -3.99 -22.16
C ALA A 13 -6.31 -3.80 -20.71
N GLY A 14 -4.98 -3.80 -20.50
CA GLY A 14 -4.39 -3.60 -19.18
C GLY A 14 -4.32 -2.14 -18.71
N ARG A 15 -4.59 -1.13 -19.54
CA ARG A 15 -4.46 0.28 -19.12
C ARG A 15 -5.34 0.61 -17.93
N GLY A 16 -6.59 0.14 -17.92
CA GLY A 16 -7.55 0.42 -16.85
C GLY A 16 -7.21 -0.22 -15.50
N THR A 17 -6.38 -1.27 -15.48
CA THR A 17 -5.96 -1.97 -14.25
C THR A 17 -4.55 -1.58 -13.81
N ARG A 18 -3.83 -0.77 -14.59
CA ARG A 18 -2.53 -0.25 -14.19
C ARG A 18 -2.70 0.78 -13.08
N LEU A 19 -1.93 0.61 -12.03
CA LEU A 19 -1.79 1.60 -10.96
C LEU A 19 -0.97 2.79 -11.50
N GLY A 20 -1.65 3.75 -12.11
CA GLY A 20 -1.06 4.99 -12.63
C GLY A 20 -1.23 6.18 -11.68
N ALA A 21 -0.78 7.37 -12.11
CA ALA A 21 -0.99 8.61 -11.36
C ALA A 21 -2.49 8.87 -11.12
N ASP A 22 -3.32 8.63 -12.14
CA ASP A 22 -4.76 8.91 -12.13
C ASP A 22 -5.63 7.75 -11.61
N TRP A 23 -5.04 6.77 -10.94
CA TRP A 23 -5.82 5.65 -10.41
C TRP A 23 -6.75 6.16 -9.28
N PRO A 24 -8.07 5.89 -9.36
CA PRO A 24 -9.06 6.53 -8.48
C PRO A 24 -9.05 6.00 -7.03
N GLY A 25 -8.33 4.92 -6.75
CA GLY A 25 -8.29 4.33 -5.40
C GLY A 25 -7.32 5.05 -4.45
N GLN A 26 -7.49 4.80 -3.16
CA GLN A 26 -6.66 5.43 -2.14
C GLN A 26 -5.22 4.89 -2.14
N ARG A 27 -4.27 5.82 -2.19
CA ARG A 27 -2.82 5.59 -2.09
C ARG A 27 -2.38 5.59 -0.62
N CYS A 28 -1.35 4.81 -0.30
CA CYS A 28 -0.87 4.64 1.07
C CYS A 28 -0.23 5.89 1.68
N HIS A 29 0.53 6.64 0.89
CA HIS A 29 1.24 7.86 1.26
C HIS A 29 2.19 7.78 2.48
N ALA A 30 2.50 6.58 3.00
CA ALA A 30 3.54 6.43 4.01
C ALA A 30 4.90 6.81 3.44
N LYS A 31 5.77 7.43 4.24
CA LYS A 31 7.13 7.79 3.84
C LYS A 31 7.92 6.51 3.55
N THR A 32 8.41 6.37 2.33
CA THR A 32 9.26 5.25 1.94
C THR A 32 10.68 5.47 2.45
N ARG A 33 11.54 4.42 2.39
CA ARG A 33 12.98 4.55 2.69
C ARG A 33 13.68 5.61 1.81
N LYS A 34 13.16 5.91 0.63
CA LYS A 34 13.68 6.96 -0.26
C LYS A 34 13.17 8.38 0.08
N GLY A 35 12.35 8.51 1.12
CA GLY A 35 11.75 9.79 1.54
C GLY A 35 10.50 10.20 0.74
N THR A 36 10.13 9.48 -0.32
CA THR A 36 8.95 9.78 -1.14
C THR A 36 7.68 9.10 -0.62
N PRO A 37 6.48 9.62 -0.94
CA PRO A 37 5.21 9.01 -0.51
C PRO A 37 4.92 7.69 -1.24
N CYS A 38 4.49 6.68 -0.47
CA CYS A 38 4.16 5.36 -1.02
C CYS A 38 2.96 5.38 -1.97
N GLN A 39 3.16 4.86 -3.18
CA GLN A 39 2.15 4.78 -4.24
C GLN A 39 1.37 3.45 -4.28
N ASN A 40 1.63 2.52 -3.36
CA ASN A 40 0.89 1.26 -3.32
C ASN A 40 -0.58 1.51 -2.92
N PRO A 41 -1.52 0.70 -3.45
CA PRO A 41 -2.91 0.74 -3.04
C PRO A 41 -3.04 0.37 -1.56
N VAL A 42 -3.97 1.04 -0.89
CA VAL A 42 -4.34 0.73 0.48
C VAL A 42 -5.05 -0.62 0.55
N VAL A 43 -4.89 -1.33 1.68
CA VAL A 43 -5.69 -2.53 1.95
C VAL A 43 -7.14 -2.09 2.17
N THR A 44 -8.10 -2.75 1.53
CA THR A 44 -9.53 -2.42 1.65
C THR A 44 -9.96 -2.22 3.11
N GLY A 45 -10.61 -1.10 3.40
CA GLY A 45 -11.07 -0.74 4.75
C GLY A 45 -9.97 -0.30 5.72
N ARG A 46 -8.77 0.02 5.23
CA ARG A 46 -7.64 0.54 6.02
C ARG A 46 -7.16 1.87 5.47
N ASN A 47 -6.09 2.41 6.05
CA ASN A 47 -5.45 3.67 5.61
C ASN A 47 -4.04 3.47 5.03
N ARG A 48 -3.48 2.27 5.11
CA ARG A 48 -2.11 1.95 4.66
C ARG A 48 -2.06 0.69 3.80
N CYS A 49 -1.01 0.55 2.99
CA CYS A 49 -0.80 -0.63 2.16
C CYS A 49 -0.24 -1.80 2.97
N ARG A 50 -0.22 -2.99 2.35
CA ARG A 50 0.36 -4.22 2.93
C ARG A 50 1.76 -4.04 3.52
N MET A 51 2.60 -3.21 2.90
CA MET A 51 4.00 -3.03 3.29
C MET A 51 4.18 -2.00 4.43
N HIS A 52 3.21 -1.12 4.65
CA HIS A 52 3.29 -0.05 5.64
C HIS A 52 2.22 -0.22 6.73
N GLY A 53 2.01 -1.47 7.18
CA GLY A 53 1.13 -1.76 8.31
C GLY A 53 -0.34 -1.98 7.98
N GLY A 54 -0.76 -1.95 6.71
CA GLY A 54 -2.16 -2.21 6.32
C GLY A 54 -2.66 -3.62 6.68
N LYS A 55 -1.75 -4.58 6.87
CA LYS A 55 -2.05 -5.92 7.40
C LYS A 55 -1.89 -6.04 8.92
N SER A 56 -1.36 -5.01 9.57
CA SER A 56 -1.21 -5.04 11.02
C SER A 56 -2.58 -4.98 11.67
N THR A 57 -2.79 -5.83 12.67
CA THR A 57 -4.01 -5.83 13.47
C THR A 57 -3.92 -4.88 14.67
N GLY A 58 -2.73 -4.32 14.93
CA GLY A 58 -2.44 -3.60 16.16
C GLY A 58 -2.52 -4.48 17.41
N PRO A 59 -2.30 -3.90 18.60
CA PRO A 59 -2.43 -4.58 19.87
C PRO A 59 -3.90 -4.80 20.21
N ARG A 60 -4.24 -6.04 20.57
CA ARG A 60 -5.62 -6.43 20.91
C ARG A 60 -5.96 -6.28 22.40
N THR A 61 -4.96 -6.24 23.28
CA THR A 61 -5.16 -6.11 24.73
C THR A 61 -4.92 -4.68 25.20
N ALA A 62 -5.45 -4.33 26.38
CA ALA A 62 -5.26 -3.02 26.99
C ALA A 62 -3.77 -2.77 27.30
N GLU A 63 -3.08 -3.77 27.86
CA GLU A 63 -1.67 -3.70 28.20
C GLU A 63 -0.81 -3.51 26.94
N GLY A 64 -1.17 -4.20 25.85
CA GLY A 64 -0.51 -4.05 24.55
C GLY A 64 -0.67 -2.65 23.96
N ARG A 65 -1.85 -2.02 24.13
CA ARG A 65 -2.09 -0.63 23.71
C ARG A 65 -1.24 0.33 24.53
N VAL A 66 -1.23 0.18 25.86
CA VAL A 66 -0.41 1.01 26.76
C VAL A 66 1.07 0.90 26.42
N LYS A 67 1.58 -0.30 26.14
CA LYS A 67 2.97 -0.51 25.71
C LYS A 67 3.29 0.21 24.40
N ILE A 68 2.44 0.13 23.38
CA ILE A 68 2.69 0.83 22.11
C ILE A 68 2.66 2.35 22.30
N ILE A 69 1.72 2.87 23.10
CA ILE A 69 1.64 4.31 23.41
C ILE A 69 2.92 4.78 24.10
N ALA A 70 3.42 4.01 25.07
CA ALA A 70 4.62 4.37 25.83
C ALA A 70 5.91 4.35 25.01
N VAL A 71 5.94 3.61 23.89
CA VAL A 71 7.16 3.30 23.15
C VAL A 71 7.43 4.26 21.99
N ASP A 72 6.54 5.21 21.67
CA ASP A 72 6.64 6.23 20.60
C ASP A 72 7.81 6.06 19.61
N LEU A 73 7.74 5.00 18.81
CA LEU A 73 8.79 4.71 17.84
C LEU A 73 8.53 5.60 16.62
N ARG A 74 9.33 6.66 16.54
CA ARG A 74 9.44 7.71 15.49
C ARG A 74 9.51 7.23 14.03
N HIS A 75 9.33 5.94 13.75
CA HIS A 75 9.33 5.38 12.40
C HIS A 75 7.94 5.34 11.74
N SER A 76 6.85 5.63 12.47
CA SER A 76 5.47 5.48 11.96
C SER A 76 4.71 6.80 11.71
N LEU A 77 5.35 7.95 11.93
CA LEU A 77 4.85 9.29 11.60
C LEU A 77 5.69 9.92 10.48
#